data_AF-A0AAU8K9D7-F1
#
_entry.id   AF-A0AAU8K9D7-F1
#
_cell.length_a   1.000
_cell.length_b   1.000
_cell.length_c   1.000
_cell.angle_alpha   90.00
_cell.angle_beta   90.00
_cell.angle_gamma   90.00
#
_symmetry.space_group_name_H-M   'P 1'
#
loop_
_entity.id
_entity.type
_entity.pdbx_description
1 polymer ?
#
loop_
_entity_poly.entity_id
_entity_poly.type
_entity_poly.pdbx_seq_one_letter_code
_entity_poly.pdbx_strand_id
1 'polypeptide(L)'
;MTDRAVEAVQHPPQSAEAIRQPMLLNGAYLAGRTEAEAAAFAETVEALAGRFPRPRLELTGPWPPYSFAELPDRPDLPDRPDLPDRG
;
A
#
# COMPACT_ATOMS: atom_id res chain seq x y z
N MET A 1 7.01 -13.37 7.49
CA MET A 1 6.63 -12.82 6.18
C MET A 1 7.44 -11.57 5.82
N THR A 2 8.18 -10.97 6.76
CA THR A 2 9.06 -9.80 6.52
C THR A 2 10.43 -10.14 5.92
N ASP A 3 10.87 -11.39 5.98
CA ASP A 3 12.21 -11.82 5.52
C ASP A 3 12.44 -11.67 3.99
N ARG A 4 11.38 -11.37 3.23
CA ARG A 4 11.41 -11.23 1.76
C ARG A 4 11.00 -9.84 1.26
N ALA A 5 10.54 -8.96 2.14
CA ALA A 5 10.19 -7.58 1.77
C ALA A 5 11.34 -6.66 2.19
N VAL A 6 11.70 -5.72 1.32
CA VAL A 6 12.66 -4.66 1.64
C VAL A 6 12.07 -3.73 2.69
N GLU A 7 10.77 -3.45 2.58
CA GLU A 7 10.03 -2.62 3.52
C GLU A 7 8.56 -3.03 3.56
N ALA A 8 7.89 -2.77 4.68
CA ALA A 8 6.47 -3.06 4.86
C ALA A 8 5.77 -1.94 5.62
N VAL A 9 4.64 -1.48 5.08
CA VAL A 9 3.75 -0.50 5.72
C VAL A 9 2.40 -1.19 5.93
N GLN A 10 1.86 -1.08 7.15
CA GLN A 10 0.50 -1.52 7.45
C GLN A 10 -0.44 -0.32 7.45
N HIS A 11 -1.50 -0.41 6.68
CA HIS A 11 -2.58 0.56 6.67
C HIS A 11 -3.74 0.07 7.55
N PRO A 12 -4.62 0.98 8.02
CA PRO A 12 -5.87 0.57 8.64
C PRO A 12 -6.62 -0.41 7.72
N PRO A 13 -7.16 -1.51 8.26
CA PRO A 13 -8.02 -2.37 7.47
C PRO A 13 -9.19 -1.55 6.91
N GLN A 14 -9.49 -1.73 5.63
CA GLN A 14 -10.62 -1.03 5.02
C GLN A 14 -11.91 -1.49 5.71
N SER A 15 -12.83 -0.56 5.96
CA SER A 15 -14.08 -0.86 6.65
C SER A 15 -14.91 -1.88 5.85
N ALA A 16 -15.64 -2.74 6.55
CA ALA A 16 -16.53 -3.73 5.94
C ALA A 16 -17.69 -3.08 5.13
N GLU A 17 -17.91 -1.78 5.27
CA GLU A 17 -18.84 -1.03 4.44
C GLU A 17 -18.28 -0.79 3.02
N ALA A 18 -16.95 -0.69 2.89
CA ALA A 18 -16.26 -0.57 1.60
C ALA A 18 -15.97 -1.93 0.95
N ILE A 19 -15.88 -3.02 1.74
CA ILE A 19 -15.57 -4.36 1.25
C ILE A 19 -16.55 -5.36 1.85
N ARG A 20 -17.20 -6.18 1.01
CA ARG A 20 -18.23 -7.16 1.39
C ARG A 20 -17.81 -8.20 2.46
N GLN A 21 -16.54 -8.22 2.87
CA GLN A 21 -15.99 -9.07 3.92
C GLN A 21 -15.00 -8.26 4.78
N PRO A 22 -14.89 -8.55 6.10
CA PRO A 22 -13.97 -7.84 6.97
C PRO A 22 -12.53 -8.08 6.55
N MET A 23 -11.79 -6.98 6.33
CA MET A 23 -10.36 -7.02 6.04
C MET A 23 -9.60 -7.17 7.36
N LEU A 24 -8.73 -8.19 7.44
CA LEU A 24 -7.91 -8.43 8.64
C LEU A 24 -6.55 -7.74 8.55
N LEU A 25 -6.04 -7.58 7.33
CA LEU A 25 -4.73 -7.00 7.03
C LEU A 25 -4.83 -6.19 5.74
N ASN A 26 -4.33 -4.97 5.79
CA ASN A 26 -4.08 -4.13 4.63
C ASN A 26 -2.62 -3.69 4.67
N GLY A 27 -1.77 -4.27 3.82
CA GLY A 27 -0.33 -4.04 3.85
C GLY A 27 0.20 -3.69 2.47
N ALA A 28 1.10 -2.71 2.43
CA ALA A 28 1.95 -2.43 1.28
C ALA A 28 3.35 -2.99 1.55
N TYR A 29 3.93 -3.67 0.56
CA TYR A 29 5.24 -4.30 0.67
C TYR A 29 6.11 -3.83 -0.50
N LEU A 30 7.31 -3.35 -0.18
CA LEU A 30 8.34 -3.07 -1.17
C LEU A 30 9.09 -4.39 -1.41
N ALA A 31 8.83 -5.03 -2.55
CA ALA A 31 9.62 -6.18 -2.97
C ALA A 31 11.03 -5.75 -3.39
N GLY A 32 11.94 -6.73 -3.53
CA GLY A 32 13.27 -6.47 -4.07
C GLY A 32 13.23 -5.81 -5.46
N ARG A 33 14.35 -5.20 -5.86
CA ARG A 33 14.40 -4.40 -7.10
C ARG A 33 14.37 -5.25 -8.36
N THR A 34 14.74 -6.52 -8.24
CA THR A 34 14.78 -7.44 -9.38
C THR A 34 13.45 -8.15 -9.57
N GLU A 35 13.14 -8.52 -10.81
CA GLU A 35 11.94 -9.29 -11.14
C GLU A 35 11.91 -10.64 -10.41
N ALA A 36 13.08 -11.27 -10.22
CA ALA A 36 13.21 -12.52 -9.48
C ALA A 36 12.83 -12.38 -8.00
N GLU A 37 13.24 -11.28 -7.34
CA GLU A 37 12.87 -11.01 -5.95
C GLU A 37 11.36 -10.72 -5.81
N ALA A 38 10.79 -9.97 -6.77
CA ALA A 38 9.36 -9.71 -6.82
C ALA A 38 8.56 -11.01 -7.03
N ALA A 39 9.00 -11.89 -7.94
CA ALA A 39 8.41 -13.19 -8.16
C ALA A 39 8.48 -14.07 -6.90
N ALA A 40 9.64 -14.14 -6.25
CA ALA A 40 9.81 -14.90 -5.01
C ALA A 40 8.91 -14.41 -3.86
N PHE A 41 8.62 -13.10 -3.82
CA PHE A 41 7.63 -12.55 -2.89
C PHE A 41 6.21 -13.03 -3.24
N ALA A 42 5.81 -12.95 -4.51
CA ALA A 42 4.48 -13.40 -4.96
C ALA A 42 4.26 -14.91 -4.71
N GLU A 43 5.26 -15.74 -5.01
CA GLU A 43 5.24 -17.19 -4.72
C GLU A 43 5.05 -17.47 -3.22
N THR A 44 5.66 -16.66 -2.36
CA THR A 44 5.51 -16.79 -0.91
C THR A 44 4.08 -16.48 -0.48
N VAL A 45 3.45 -15.46 -1.06
CA VAL A 45 2.04 -15.12 -0.80
C VAL A 45 1.11 -16.23 -1.26
N GLU A 46 1.35 -16.79 -2.46
CA GLU A 46 0.58 -17.90 -3.00
C GLU A 46 0.71 -19.17 -2.14
N ALA A 47 1.92 -19.52 -1.71
CA ALA A 47 2.15 -20.65 -0.81
C ALA A 47 1.42 -20.48 0.54
N LEU A 48 1.37 -19.25 1.06
CA LEU A 48 0.61 -18.93 2.28
C LEU A 48 -0.91 -19.05 2.04
N ALA A 49 -1.41 -18.61 0.89
CA ALA A 49 -2.82 -18.76 0.53
C ALA A 49 -3.21 -20.25 0.44
N GLY A 50 -2.36 -21.10 -0.14
CA GLY A 50 -2.56 -22.54 -0.18
C GLY A 50 -2.51 -23.20 1.22
N ARG A 51 -1.61 -22.74 2.10
CA ARG A 51 -1.48 -23.24 3.47
C ARG A 51 -2.64 -22.84 4.37
N PHE A 52 -3.20 -21.65 4.17
CA PHE A 52 -4.26 -21.07 5.00
C PHE A 52 -5.48 -20.71 4.16
N PRO A 53 -6.33 -21.69 3.79
CA PRO A 53 -7.45 -21.47 2.87
C PRO A 53 -8.62 -20.68 3.47
N ARG A 54 -8.62 -20.46 4.80
CA ARG A 54 -9.70 -19.72 5.49
C ARG A 54 -9.63 -18.21 5.22
N PRO A 55 -8.50 -17.52 5.47
CA PRO A 55 -8.35 -16.15 5.02
C PRO A 55 -8.14 -16.12 3.51
N ARG A 56 -8.84 -15.20 2.84
CA ARG A 56 -8.53 -14.86 1.45
C ARG A 56 -7.33 -13.91 1.45
N LEU A 57 -6.23 -14.31 0.82
CA LEU A 57 -5.09 -13.44 0.56
C LEU A 57 -5.23 -12.87 -0.85
N GLU A 58 -5.17 -11.55 -0.98
CA GLU A 58 -5.15 -10.85 -2.27
C GLU A 58 -3.86 -10.05 -2.37
N LEU A 59 -3.07 -10.31 -3.42
CA LEU A 59 -1.89 -9.53 -3.75
C LEU A 59 -2.22 -8.68 -4.99
N THR A 60 -2.28 -7.37 -4.80
CA THR A 60 -2.53 -6.42 -5.88
C THR A 60 -1.23 -5.68 -6.21
N GLY A 61 -0.70 -5.87 -7.41
CA GLY A 61 0.54 -5.24 -7.87
C GLY A 61 1.17 -5.93 -9.09
N PRO A 62 2.35 -5.50 -9.52
CA PRO A 62 3.17 -4.42 -8.94
C PRO A 62 2.58 -3.02 -9.21
N TRP A 63 2.71 -2.12 -8.25
CA TRP A 63 2.32 -0.71 -8.36
C TRP A 63 3.54 0.19 -8.06
N PRO A 64 3.55 1.44 -8.52
CA PRO A 64 4.55 2.40 -8.06
C PRO A 64 4.53 2.52 -6.52
N PRO A 65 5.69 2.77 -5.87
CA PRO A 65 5.84 2.67 -4.41
C PRO A 65 5.27 3.88 -3.65
N TYR A 66 4.03 4.27 -3.95
CA TYR A 66 3.39 5.45 -3.36
C TYR A 66 3.30 5.39 -1.83
N SER A 67 3.11 4.19 -1.25
CA SER A 67 3.10 4.00 0.21
C SER A 67 4.47 4.20 0.88
N PHE A 68 5.55 4.31 0.10
CA PHE A 68 6.93 4.49 0.57
C PHE A 68 7.52 5.83 0.12
N ALA A 69 6.81 6.57 -0.74
CA ALA A 69 7.24 7.90 -1.16
C ALA A 69 6.80 8.91 -0.10
N GLU A 70 7.75 9.55 0.56
CA GLU A 70 7.47 10.81 1.27
C GLU A 70 7.05 11.84 0.22
N LEU A 71 5.79 12.31 0.30
CA LEU A 71 5.40 13.50 -0.45
C LEU A 71 6.26 14.66 0.09
N PRO A 72 6.95 15.43 -0.77
CA PRO A 72 7.62 16.63 -0.30
C PRO A 72 6.58 17.50 0.41
N ASP A 73 6.96 18.06 1.56
CA ASP A 73 6.13 19.05 2.26
C ASP A 73 5.62 20.04 1.22
N ARG A 74 4.30 20.18 1.16
CA ARG A 74 3.66 21.18 0.30
C ARG A 74 4.34 22.50 0.65
N PRO A 75 5.06 23.17 -0.28
CA PRO A 75 5.70 24.44 0.04
C PRO A 75 4.63 25.38 0.58
N ASP A 76 4.98 26.11 1.63
CA ASP A 76 4.14 27.17 2.22
C ASP A 76 3.78 28.14 1.10
N LEU A 77 2.64 27.90 0.44
CA LEU A 77 2.08 28.86 -0.48
C LEU A 77 1.77 30.08 0.39
N PRO A 78 2.30 31.28 0.05
CA PRO A 78 1.92 32.49 0.76
C PRO A 78 0.40 32.57 0.77
N ASP A 79 -0.16 33.04 1.90
CA ASP A 79 -1.59 33.27 2.04
C ASP A 79 -2.12 33.88 0.74
N ARG A 80 -3.10 33.19 0.14
CA ARG A 80 -3.71 33.60 -1.12
C ARG A 80 -4.03 35.09 -1.01
N PRO A 81 -3.43 35.97 -1.84
CA PRO A 81 -3.64 37.39 -1.70
C PRO A 81 -5.12 37.70 -1.77
N ASP A 82 -5.59 38.55 -0.87
CA ASP A 82 -6.96 39.03 -0.84
C ASP A 82 -7.31 39.56 -2.23
N LEU A 83 -8.15 38.83 -2.95
CA LEU A 83 -8.76 39.32 -4.17
C LEU A 83 -9.58 40.54 -3.76
N PRO A 84 -9.36 41.72 -4.35
CA PRO A 84 -10.17 42.87 -4.03
C PRO A 84 -11.62 42.53 -4.32
N ASP A 85 -12.49 42.82 -3.35
CA ASP A 85 -13.94 42.73 -3.54
C ASP A 85 -14.28 43.47 -4.82
N ARG A 86 -14.84 42.74 -5.79
CA ARG A 86 -15.43 43.37 -6.96
C ARG A 86 -16.66 44.13 -6.48
N GLY A 87 -16.48 45.44 -6.29
CA GLY A 87 -17.57 46.40 -6.18
C GLY A 87 -18.40 46.50 -7.46
#